data_AF-A0A2N2DWT1-F1
#
_entry.id   AF-A0A2N2DWT1-F1
#
_cell.length_a   1.000
_cell.length_b   1.000
_cell.length_c   1.000
_cell.angle_alpha   90.00
_cell.angle_beta   90.00
_cell.angle_gamma   90.00
#
_symmetry.space_group_name_H-M   'P 1'
#
loop_
_entity.id
_entity.type
_entity.pdbx_description
1 polymer ?
#
loop_
_entity_poly.entity_id
_entity_poly.type
_entity_poly.pdbx_seq_one_letter_code
_entity_poly.pdbx_strand_id
1 'polypeptide(L)'
;MLRVIGAVLVIGGCGYTGLRIGDGYRLRTEMLRSLQNGLNLLETEISYASTPLPQALSRVGEKLSHGSSTLFLRAAQLLQSNKGITASEAWDEGIKILKEQVPTVKEEISILTIFGRSLG
;
A
#
# COMPACT_ATOMS: atom_id res chain seq x y z
N MET A 1 -37.36 3.82 -33.88
CA MET A 1 -36.72 4.70 -32.87
C MET A 1 -36.36 3.96 -31.58
N LEU A 2 -37.20 3.06 -31.04
CA LEU A 2 -36.93 2.28 -29.81
C LEU A 2 -35.61 1.46 -29.81
N ARG A 3 -35.21 0.90 -30.96
CA ARG A 3 -34.01 0.04 -31.07
C ARG A 3 -32.69 0.78 -30.81
N VAL A 4 -32.61 2.06 -31.17
CA VAL A 4 -31.40 2.87 -31.00
C VAL A 4 -31.23 3.27 -29.54
N ILE A 5 -32.32 3.61 -28.85
CA ILE A 5 -32.32 3.96 -27.41
C ILE A 5 -31.89 2.75 -26.56
N GLY A 6 -32.39 1.55 -26.90
CA GLY A 6 -31.97 0.31 -26.23
C GLY A 6 -30.48 -0.01 -26.44
N ALA A 7 -29.95 0.21 -27.64
CA ALA A 7 -28.52 0.00 -27.92
C ALA A 7 -27.63 0.98 -27.14
N VAL A 8 -28.02 2.25 -27.06
CA VAL A 8 -27.28 3.28 -26.28
C VAL A 8 -27.31 2.98 -24.78
N LEU A 9 -28.43 2.47 -24.25
CA LEU A 9 -28.54 2.05 -22.85
C LEU A 9 -27.64 0.87 -22.50
N VAL A 10 -27.52 -0.13 -23.39
CA VAL A 10 -26.65 -1.30 -23.18
C VAL A 10 -25.17 -0.90 -23.26
N ILE A 11 -24.78 -0.11 -24.27
CA ILE A 11 -23.40 0.36 -24.43
C ILE A 11 -23.00 1.29 -23.27
N GLY A 12 -23.88 2.21 -22.87
CA GLY A 12 -23.65 3.12 -21.75
C GLY A 12 -23.57 2.38 -20.40
N GLY A 13 -24.44 1.38 -20.18
CA GLY A 13 -24.45 0.60 -18.95
C GLY A 13 -23.22 -0.30 -18.79
N CYS A 14 -22.83 -1.02 -19.85
CA CYS A 14 -21.65 -1.90 -19.84
C CYS A 14 -20.34 -1.10 -19.84
N GLY A 15 -20.28 0.03 -20.54
CA GLY A 15 -19.10 0.90 -20.56
C GLY A 15 -18.86 1.60 -19.21
N TYR A 16 -19.92 2.10 -18.57
CA TYR A 16 -19.81 2.81 -17.30
C TYR A 16 -19.44 1.89 -16.14
N THR A 17 -20.00 0.67 -16.10
CA THR A 17 -19.64 -0.33 -15.09
C THR A 17 -18.22 -0.86 -15.30
N GLY A 18 -17.78 -1.07 -16.54
CA GLY A 18 -16.40 -1.46 -16.85
C GLY A 18 -15.36 -0.41 -16.44
N LEU A 19 -15.63 0.89 -16.69
CA LEU A 19 -14.75 1.99 -16.31
C LEU A 19 -14.73 2.22 -14.79
N ARG A 20 -15.90 2.21 -14.13
CA ARG A 20 -16.01 2.36 -12.66
C ARG A 20 -15.30 1.25 -11.90
N ILE A 21 -15.39 0.01 -12.37
CA ILE A 21 -14.70 -1.14 -11.77
C ILE A 21 -13.19 -1.04 -12.03
N GLY A 22 -12.80 -0.65 -13.25
CA GLY A 22 -11.41 -0.44 -13.64
C GLY A 22 -10.66 0.57 -12.76
N ASP A 23 -11.31 1.65 -12.33
CA ASP A 23 -10.66 2.66 -11.49
C ASP A 23 -10.31 2.15 -10.08
N GLY A 24 -11.15 1.30 -9.49
CA GLY A 24 -10.85 0.64 -8.21
C GLY A 24 -9.68 -0.36 -8.33
N TYR A 25 -9.62 -1.11 -9.43
CA TYR A 25 -8.50 -2.00 -9.72
C TYR A 25 -7.20 -1.24 -10.03
N ARG A 26 -7.27 -0.09 -10.71
CA ARG A 26 -6.12 0.78 -10.99
C ARG A 26 -5.50 1.31 -9.69
N LEU A 27 -6.32 1.85 -8.78
CA LEU A 27 -5.82 2.37 -7.50
C LEU A 27 -5.11 1.28 -6.67
N ARG A 28 -5.67 0.07 -6.64
CA ARG A 28 -5.06 -1.09 -5.98
C ARG A 28 -3.76 -1.52 -6.63
N THR A 29 -3.73 -1.64 -7.96
CA THR A 29 -2.51 -2.05 -8.67
C THR A 29 -1.40 -1.02 -8.55
N GLU A 30 -1.73 0.28 -8.57
CA GLU A 30 -0.78 1.35 -8.31
C GLU A 30 -0.24 1.30 -6.87
N MET A 31 -1.10 1.06 -5.88
CA MET A 31 -0.69 0.87 -4.48
C MET A 31 0.28 -0.31 -4.33
N LEU A 32 -0.03 -1.47 -4.93
CA LEU A 32 0.83 -2.66 -4.85
C LEU A 32 2.19 -2.43 -5.51
N ARG A 33 2.22 -1.77 -6.68
CA ARG A 33 3.49 -1.38 -7.32
C ARG A 33 4.28 -0.43 -6.43
N SER A 34 3.62 0.54 -5.82
CA SER A 34 4.26 1.48 -4.90
C SER A 34 4.83 0.77 -3.66
N LEU A 35 4.08 -0.17 -3.07
CA LEU A 35 4.55 -1.02 -1.97
C LEU A 35 5.76 -1.85 -2.39
N GLN A 36 5.69 -2.54 -3.53
CA GLN A 36 6.80 -3.35 -4.04
C GLN A 36 8.06 -2.50 -4.25
N ASN A 37 7.92 -1.32 -4.85
CA ASN A 37 9.03 -0.37 -5.01
C ASN A 37 9.58 0.09 -3.65
N GLY A 38 8.70 0.38 -2.69
CA GLY A 38 9.08 0.74 -1.32
C GLY A 38 9.87 -0.34 -0.61
N LEU A 39 9.42 -1.58 -0.70
CA LEU A 39 10.11 -2.73 -0.10
C LEU A 39 11.49 -2.97 -0.73
N ASN A 40 11.61 -2.87 -2.06
CA ASN A 40 12.91 -2.97 -2.75
C ASN A 40 13.87 -1.84 -2.34
N LEU A 41 13.36 -0.61 -2.19
CA LEU A 41 14.15 0.52 -1.70
C LEU A 41 14.60 0.30 -0.25
N LEU A 42 13.71 -0.22 0.58
CA LEU A 42 14.01 -0.54 1.98
C LEU A 42 15.09 -1.60 2.08
N GLU A 43 14.99 -2.68 1.30
CA GLU A 43 16.02 -3.72 1.21
C GLU A 43 17.37 -3.14 0.78
N THR A 44 17.37 -2.25 -0.22
CA THR A 44 18.59 -1.58 -0.69
C THR A 44 19.20 -0.69 0.40
N GLU A 45 18.40 0.13 1.10
CA GLU A 45 18.87 1.04 2.17
C GLU A 45 19.36 0.27 3.42
N ILE A 46 18.76 -0.87 3.75
CA ILE A 46 19.20 -1.75 4.85
C ILE A 46 20.48 -2.48 4.46
N SER A 47 20.55 -3.02 3.23
CA SER A 47 21.68 -3.83 2.76
C SER A 47 22.94 -2.99 2.49
N TYR A 48 22.81 -1.81 1.86
CA TYR A 48 23.96 -1.00 1.48
C TYR A 48 24.43 -0.02 2.55
N ALA A 49 23.52 0.56 3.34
CA ALA A 49 23.86 1.74 4.13
C ALA A 49 23.99 1.48 5.64
N SER A 50 23.87 0.23 6.12
CA SER A 50 23.79 -0.11 7.55
C SER A 50 22.88 0.85 8.34
N THR A 51 21.89 1.42 7.65
CA THR A 51 21.07 2.50 8.18
C THR A 51 20.15 1.88 9.22
N PRO A 52 19.99 2.49 10.41
CA PRO A 52 19.01 2.02 11.38
C PRO A 52 17.64 1.91 10.71
N LEU A 53 16.95 0.77 10.90
CA LEU A 53 15.63 0.48 10.33
C LEU A 53 14.64 1.65 10.42
N PRO A 54 14.53 2.39 11.55
CA PRO A 54 13.59 3.50 11.66
C PRO A 54 13.91 4.67 10.72
N GLN A 55 15.18 4.89 10.36
CA GLN A 55 15.58 5.91 9.39
C GLN A 55 15.34 5.43 7.96
N ALA A 56 15.65 4.17 7.65
CA ALA A 56 15.39 3.59 6.34
C ALA A 56 13.90 3.64 6.00
N LEU A 57 13.03 3.25 6.94
CA LEU A 57 11.57 3.34 6.80
C LEU A 57 11.10 4.78 6.56
N SER A 58 11.66 5.77 7.27
CA SER A 58 11.29 7.18 7.08
C SER A 58 11.63 7.66 5.67
N ARG A 59 12.87 7.41 5.22
CA ARG A 59 13.34 7.81 3.88
C ARG A 59 12.53 7.16 2.77
N VAL A 60 12.19 5.89 2.92
CA VAL A 60 11.35 5.18 1.95
C VAL A 60 9.94 5.77 1.96
N GLY A 61 9.34 5.99 3.14
CA GLY A 61 8.02 6.58 3.28
C GLY A 61 7.89 7.98 2.65
N GLU A 62 8.93 8.81 2.74
CA GLU A 62 8.99 10.13 2.11
C GLU A 62 9.08 10.07 0.58
N LYS A 63 9.68 9.01 0.01
CA LYS A 63 9.82 8.81 -1.44
C LYS A 63 8.57 8.20 -2.10
N LEU A 64 7.67 7.62 -1.31
CA LEU A 64 6.48 6.91 -1.80
C LEU A 64 5.26 7.81 -1.92
N SER A 65 4.31 7.40 -2.77
CA SER A 65 3.02 8.09 -2.93
C SER A 65 2.04 7.77 -1.78
N HIS A 66 1.04 8.65 -1.63
CA HIS A 66 0.18 8.81 -0.45
C HIS A 66 -0.32 7.53 0.25
N GLY A 67 -0.77 6.52 -0.50
CA GLY A 67 -1.36 5.32 0.13
C GLY A 67 -0.31 4.42 0.80
N SER A 68 0.81 4.16 0.13
CA SER A 68 1.87 3.31 0.69
C SER A 68 2.76 4.07 1.68
N SER A 69 2.97 5.37 1.47
CA SER A 69 3.84 6.22 2.30
C SER A 69 3.49 6.16 3.79
N THR A 70 2.19 6.19 4.10
CA THR A 70 1.67 6.26 5.47
C THR A 70 2.04 5.05 6.30
N LEU A 71 2.07 3.86 5.70
CA LEU A 71 2.51 2.64 6.37
C LEU A 71 3.97 2.75 6.83
N PHE A 72 4.88 3.13 5.92
CA PHE A 72 6.32 3.22 6.23
C PHE A 72 6.63 4.34 7.23
N LEU A 73 6.02 5.52 7.05
CA LEU A 73 6.20 6.64 7.96
C LEU A 73 5.66 6.34 9.35
N ARG A 74 4.52 5.63 9.45
CA ARG A 74 3.97 5.24 10.75
C ARG A 74 4.89 4.26 11.46
N ALA A 75 5.38 3.24 10.77
CA ALA A 75 6.31 2.27 11.33
C ALA A 75 7.62 2.94 11.78
N ALA A 76 8.15 3.87 10.97
CA ALA A 76 9.32 4.69 11.31
C ALA A 76 9.09 5.50 12.59
N GLN A 77 7.98 6.25 12.66
CA GLN A 77 7.65 7.08 13.81
C GLN A 77 7.51 6.27 15.10
N LEU A 78 6.84 5.11 15.01
CA LEU A 78 6.63 4.21 16.14
C LEU A 78 7.96 3.66 16.66
N LEU A 79 8.84 3.21 15.78
CA LEU A 79 10.17 2.74 16.16
C LEU A 79 11.08 3.86 16.71
N GLN A 80 11.02 5.07 16.13
CA GLN A 80 11.76 6.23 16.63
C GLN A 80 11.28 6.69 18.01
N SER A 81 9.99 6.51 18.31
CA SER A 81 9.42 6.87 19.62
C SER A 81 9.92 6.01 20.79
N ASN A 82 10.76 5.01 20.51
CA ASN A 82 11.51 4.20 21.47
C ASN A 82 10.64 3.58 22.59
N LYS A 83 9.40 3.22 22.26
CA LYS A 83 8.42 2.65 23.19
C LYS A 83 8.64 1.17 23.52
N GLY A 84 9.79 0.59 23.16
CA GLY A 84 10.07 -0.84 23.36
C GLY A 84 9.24 -1.78 22.49
N ILE A 85 8.63 -1.27 21.42
CA ILE A 85 7.88 -2.07 20.45
C ILE A 85 8.81 -2.69 19.42
N THR A 86 8.43 -3.85 18.89
CA THR A 86 9.21 -4.52 17.84
C THR A 86 8.97 -3.90 16.47
N ALA A 87 9.84 -4.20 15.51
CA ALA A 87 9.66 -3.81 14.12
C ALA A 87 8.39 -4.41 13.53
N SER A 88 8.07 -5.67 13.85
CA SER A 88 6.82 -6.31 13.43
C SER A 88 5.59 -5.58 13.98
N GLU A 89 5.58 -5.19 15.26
CA GLU A 89 4.45 -4.48 15.87
C GLU A 89 4.24 -3.09 15.26
N ALA A 90 5.34 -2.34 15.05
CA ALA A 90 5.29 -1.04 14.41
C ALA A 90 4.77 -1.13 12.96
N TRP A 91 5.14 -2.20 12.25
CA TRP A 91 4.69 -2.48 10.89
C TRP A 91 3.20 -2.85 10.84
N ASP A 92 2.73 -3.69 11.77
CA ASP A 92 1.32 -4.09 11.87
C ASP A 92 0.41 -2.87 12.15
N GLU A 93 0.87 -1.90 12.95
CA GLU A 93 0.17 -0.62 13.13
C GLU A 93 0.12 0.20 11.83
N GLY A 94 1.19 0.19 11.03
CA GLY A 94 1.19 0.79 9.70
C GLY A 94 0.19 0.13 8.73
N ILE A 95 0.07 -1.21 8.78
CA ILE A 95 -0.92 -1.96 7.98
C ILE A 95 -2.35 -1.59 8.36
N LYS A 96 -2.64 -1.34 9.66
CA LYS A 96 -3.97 -0.90 10.09
C LYS A 96 -4.37 0.43 9.44
N ILE A 97 -3.46 1.39 9.39
CA ILE A 97 -3.69 2.69 8.74
C ILE A 97 -3.87 2.52 7.22
N LEU A 98 -3.08 1.66 6.59
CA LEU A 98 -3.20 1.38 5.15
C LEU A 98 -4.60 0.86 4.79
N LYS A 99 -5.17 -0.03 5.60
CA LYS A 99 -6.53 -0.59 5.41
C LYS A 99 -7.64 0.48 5.44
N GLU A 100 -7.43 1.55 6.22
CA GLU A 100 -8.40 2.65 6.30
C GLU A 100 -8.33 3.55 5.06
N GLN A 101 -7.17 3.64 4.40
CA GLN A 101 -6.93 4.54 3.28
C GLN A 101 -7.20 3.88 1.92
N VAL A 102 -6.91 2.59 1.78
CA VAL A 102 -7.08 1.87 0.51
C VAL A 102 -7.86 0.58 0.76
N PRO A 103 -8.86 0.25 -0.09
CA PRO A 103 -9.51 -1.04 -0.01
C PRO A 103 -8.47 -2.14 -0.27
N THR A 104 -8.14 -2.97 0.70
CA THR A 104 -7.21 -4.12 0.55
C THR A 104 -7.93 -5.46 0.70
N VAL A 105 -7.48 -6.51 0.02
CA VAL A 105 -7.95 -7.90 0.24
C VAL A 105 -7.11 -8.60 1.31
N LYS A 106 -7.65 -9.70 1.86
CA LYS A 106 -7.00 -10.46 2.94
C LYS A 106 -5.64 -11.01 2.54
N GLU A 107 -5.48 -11.42 1.29
CA GLU A 107 -4.25 -11.98 0.74
C GLU A 107 -3.11 -10.95 0.77
N GLU A 108 -3.37 -9.71 0.34
CA GLU A 108 -2.40 -8.61 0.35
C GLU A 108 -1.91 -8.31 1.77
N ILE A 109 -2.85 -8.27 2.72
CA ILE A 109 -2.55 -8.05 4.14
C ILE A 109 -1.73 -9.20 4.71
N SER A 110 -2.06 -10.45 4.37
CA SER A 110 -1.30 -11.61 4.83
C SER A 110 0.16 -11.53 4.38
N ILE A 111 0.42 -11.17 3.13
CA ILE A 111 1.76 -10.99 2.60
C ILE A 111 2.51 -9.88 3.35
N LEU A 112 1.87 -8.72 3.57
CA LEU A 112 2.46 -7.61 4.30
C LEU A 112 2.75 -7.95 5.77
N THR A 113 1.90 -8.73 6.43
CA THR A 113 2.13 -9.21 7.80
C THR A 113 3.27 -10.22 7.85
N ILE A 114 3.38 -11.13 6.88
CA ILE A 114 4.53 -12.07 6.79
C ILE A 114 5.84 -11.28 6.64
N PHE A 115 5.84 -10.24 5.80
CA PHE A 115 6.98 -9.34 5.69
C PHE A 115 7.31 -8.65 7.02
N GLY A 116 6.31 -8.11 7.72
CA GLY A 116 6.51 -7.48 9.03
C GLY A 116 7.21 -8.40 10.05
N ARG A 117 6.85 -9.69 10.07
CA ARG A 117 7.52 -10.69 10.92
C ARG A 117 8.98 -10.92 10.56
N SER A 118 9.38 -10.71 9.31
CA SER A 118 10.78 -10.86 8.88
C SER A 118 11.68 -9.69 9.31
N LEU A 119 11.10 -8.56 9.73
CA LEU A 119 11.84 -7.38 10.17
C LEU A 119 12.34 -7.45 11.63
N GLY A 120 11.84 -8.40 12.43
CA GLY A 120 12.22 -8.56 13.84
C GLY A 120 11.08 -9.02 14.72
#